data_AF-A0A960FQ26-F1
#
_entry.id   AF-A0A960FQ26-F1
#
_cell.length_a   1.000
_cell.length_b   1.000
_cell.length_c   1.000
_cell.angle_alpha   90.00
_cell.angle_beta   90.00
_cell.angle_gamma   90.00
#
_symmetry.space_group_name_H-M   'P 1'
#
loop_
_entity.id
_entity.type
_entity.pdbx_description
1 polymer ?
#
loop_
_entity_poly.entity_id
_entity_poly.type
_entity_poly.pdbx_seq_one_letter_code
_entity_poly.pdbx_strand_id
1 'polypeptide(L)' 'MSGPVPFDRSEALERLATTEFDVLVVGAGVTGAGVALDAASRGLRTALIERDDFASGTS' A
#
# COMPACT_ATOMS: atom_id res chain seq x y z
N MET A 1 9.84 -16.46 16.94
CA MET A 1 9.90 -15.24 16.12
C MET A 1 9.37 -15.60 14.75
N SER A 2 8.12 -15.24 14.41
CA SER A 2 7.66 -15.41 13.02
C SER A 2 8.50 -14.52 12.13
N GLY A 3 9.05 -15.09 11.06
CA GLY A 3 9.70 -14.32 10.00
C GLY A 3 8.72 -13.36 9.34
N PRO A 4 9.20 -12.49 8.42
CA PRO A 4 8.32 -11.63 7.66
C PRO A 4 7.27 -12.48 6.95
N VAL A 5 6.00 -12.13 7.13
CA VAL A 5 4.90 -12.75 6.40
C VAL A 5 5.12 -12.40 4.93
N PRO A 6 5.26 -13.38 4.02
CA PRO A 6 5.38 -13.08 2.60
C PRO A 6 4.16 -12.28 2.15
N PHE A 7 4.38 -11.27 1.31
CA PHE A 7 3.27 -10.56 0.69
C PHE A 7 2.56 -11.50 -0.28
N ASP A 8 1.29 -11.83 0.00
CA ASP A 8 0.42 -12.55 -0.92
C ASP A 8 -0.38 -11.55 -1.77
N ARG A 9 -0.06 -11.52 -3.07
CA ARG A 9 -0.72 -10.62 -4.02
C ARG A 9 -2.22 -10.94 -4.17
N SER A 10 -2.61 -12.20 -4.08
CA SER A 10 -4.01 -12.62 -4.24
C SER A 10 -4.84 -12.14 -3.06
N GLU A 11 -4.34 -12.32 -1.84
CA GLU A 11 -4.98 -11.81 -0.62
C GLU A 11 -5.08 -10.28 -0.66
N ALA A 12 -4.01 -9.59 -1.08
CA ALA A 12 -4.01 -8.13 -1.20
C ALA A 12 -5.07 -7.62 -2.19
N LEU A 13 -5.23 -8.30 -3.34
CA LEU A 13 -6.26 -7.98 -4.32
C LEU A 13 -7.68 -8.25 -3.81
N GLU A 14 -7.88 -9.36 -3.10
CA GLU A 14 -9.17 -9.66 -2.48
C GLU A 14 -9.55 -8.58 -1.45
N ARG A 15 -8.59 -8.16 -0.62
CA ARG A 15 -8.79 -7.06 0.34
C ARG A 15 -9.09 -5.74 -0.36
N LEU A 16 -8.40 -5.42 -1.45
CA LEU A 16 -8.70 -4.23 -2.27
C LEU A 16 -10.12 -4.24 -2.84
N ALA A 17 -10.64 -5.42 -3.20
CA ALA A 17 -11.98 -5.56 -3.77
C ALA A 17 -13.10 -5.60 -2.74
N THR A 18 -12.82 -6.07 -1.51
CA THR A 18 -13.85 -6.36 -0.49
C THR A 18 -13.83 -5.42 0.70
N THR A 19 -12.75 -4.66 0.89
CA THR A 19 -12.59 -3.75 2.03
C THR A 19 -12.78 -2.32 1.58
N GLU A 20 -13.56 -1.56 2.35
CA GLU A 20 -13.65 -0.10 2.20
C GLU A 20 -12.43 0.54 2.87
N PHE A 21 -11.70 1.36 2.11
CA PHE A 21 -10.53 2.11 2.56
C PHE A 21 -10.89 3.58 2.68
N ASP A 22 -10.36 4.23 3.72
CA ASP A 22 -10.50 5.69 3.88
C ASP A 22 -9.65 6.44 2.86
N VAL A 23 -8.51 5.85 2.47
CA VAL A 23 -7.54 6.43 1.52
C VAL A 23 -6.99 5.36 0.58
N LEU A 24 -7.01 5.64 -0.72
CA LEU A 24 -6.31 4.88 -1.75
C LEU A 24 -5.23 5.77 -2.38
N VAL A 25 -3.97 5.35 -2.28
CA VAL A 25 -2.82 6.00 -2.91
C VAL A 25 -2.40 5.23 -4.15
N VAL A 26 -2.24 5.93 -5.27
CA VAL A 26 -1.84 5.37 -6.56
C VAL A 26 -0.44 5.87 -6.92
N GLY A 27 0.49 4.94 -7.10
CA GLY A 27 1.91 5.20 -7.32
C GLY A 27 2.70 5.13 -6.00
N ALA A 28 3.76 4.33 -5.98
CA ALA A 28 4.55 4.04 -4.79
C ALA A 28 6.02 4.49 -4.95
N GLY A 29 6.20 5.68 -5.53
CA GLY A 29 7.42 6.48 -5.36
C GLY A 29 7.49 7.13 -3.97
N VAL A 30 8.49 7.98 -3.73
CA VAL A 30 8.71 8.61 -2.41
C VAL A 30 7.49 9.39 -1.90
N THR A 31 6.82 10.13 -2.78
CA THR A 31 5.61 10.88 -2.41
C THR A 31 4.47 9.95 -2.01
N GLY A 32 4.19 8.92 -2.81
CA GLY A 32 3.10 7.99 -2.53
C GLY A 32 3.34 7.18 -1.26
N ALA A 33 4.57 6.72 -1.04
CA ALA A 33 4.95 6.04 0.19
C ALA A 33 4.82 6.96 1.42
N GLY A 34 5.24 8.23 1.32
CA GLY A 34 5.11 9.21 2.39
C GLY A 34 3.65 9.51 2.73
N VAL A 35 2.80 9.68 1.71
CA VAL A 35 1.34 9.89 1.89
C VAL A 35 0.69 8.66 2.54
N ALA A 36 1.02 7.46 2.08
CA ALA A 36 0.47 6.23 2.63
C ALA A 36 0.89 6.04 4.11
N LEU A 37 2.15 6.35 4.44
CA LEU A 37 2.65 6.31 5.81
C LEU A 37 1.96 7.33 6.72
N ASP A 38 1.80 8.57 6.27
CA ASP A 38 1.11 9.62 7.05
C ASP A 38 -0.36 9.23 7.31
N ALA A 39 -1.08 8.80 6.29
CA ALA A 39 -2.48 8.37 6.42
C ALA A 39 -2.62 7.17 7.39
N ALA A 40 -1.79 6.14 7.23
CA ALA A 40 -1.79 4.99 8.11
C ALA A 40 -1.43 5.36 9.56
N SER A 41 -0.45 6.26 9.75
CA SER A 41 -0.02 6.73 11.08
C SER A 41 -1.10 7.54 11.81
N ARG A 42 -2.08 8.09 11.07
CA ARG A 42 -3.27 8.75 11.60
C ARG A 42 -4.42 7.77 11.90
N GLY A 43 -4.22 6.48 11.68
CA GLY A 43 -5.22 5.44 11.90
C GLY A 43 -6.21 5.25 10.75
N LEU A 44 -5.96 5.86 9.59
CA LEU A 44 -6.81 5.67 8.41
C LEU A 44 -6.51 4.33 7.75
N ARG A 45 -7.56 3.59 7.37
CA ARG A 45 -7.40 2.36 6.60
C ARG A 45 -6.93 2.74 5.19
N THR A 46 -5.66 2.51 4.93
CA THR A 46 -4.96 3.00 3.75
C THR A 46 -4.55 1.86 2.83
N ALA A 47 -4.80 2.01 1.53
CA ALA A 47 -4.28 1.16 0.47
C ALA A 47 -3.25 1.93 -0.38
N LEU A 48 -2.19 1.25 -0.82
CA LEU A 48 -1.18 1.77 -1.74
C LEU A 48 -1.03 0.78 -2.89
N ILE A 49 -1.15 1.24 -4.13
CA ILE A 49 -0.97 0.42 -5.32
C ILE A 49 0.12 1.00 -6.23
N GLU A 50 0.91 0.11 -6.82
CA GLU A 50 1.92 0.42 -7.83
C GLU A 50 1.76 -0.56 -8.99
N ARG A 51 2.00 -0.09 -10.22
CA ARG A 51 1.92 -0.91 -11.42
C ARG A 51 3.11 -1.86 -11.52
N ASP A 52 4.30 -1.34 -11.22
CA ASP A 52 5.57 -2.06 -11.35
C ASP A 52 6.09 -2.45 -9.94
N ASP A 53 7.36 -2.19 -9.63
CA ASP A 53 7.92 -2.38 -8.29
C ASP A 53 7.94 -1.06 -7.50
N PHE A 54 8.05 -1.15 -6.19
CA PHE A 54 8.23 0.01 -5.32
C PHE A 54 9.45 0.82 -5.75
N ALA A 55 9.29 2.15 -5.82
CA ALA A 55 10.35 3.08 -6.24
C ALA A 55 10.95 2.82 -7.63
N SER A 56 10.20 2.22 -8.56
CA SER A 56 10.68 1.91 -9.92
C SER A 56 10.72 3.10 -10.89
N GLY A 57 10.00 4.19 -10.61
CA GLY A 57 10.08 5.45 -11.37
C GLY A 57 11.14 6.44 -10.84
N THR A 58 11.31 7.59 -11.49
CA THR A 58 12.08 8.71 -10.91
C THR A 58 11.34 9.27 -9.70
N SER A 59 11.91 9.08 -8.51
CA SER A 59 11.38 9.58 -7.23
C SER A 59 11.68 11.05 -7.00
#